data_AF-H0E7N1-F1
#
_entry.id   AF-H0E7N1-F1
#
_cell.length_a   1.000
_cell.length_b   1.000
_cell.length_c   1.000
_cell.angle_alpha   90.00
_cell.angle_beta   90.00
_cell.angle_gamma   90.00
#
_symmetry.space_group_name_H-M   'P 1'
#
loop_
_entity.id
_entity.type
_entity.pdbx_description
1 polymer ?
#
loop_
_entity_poly.entity_id
_entity_poly.type
_entity_poly.pdbx_seq_one_letter_code
_entity_poly.pdbx_strand_id
1 'polypeptide(L)'
;MTRLAYVRIGIDRALDLPDGRFVIAPDGSTHDDRVTGELSARASGDVLDLRRVEAGSGKRLAAAAGGRRAESGGPEHTIATIIRAATPLDRRGAAAALEQWKRDADDLGRWVDAALAIVNRAIRAHRLVWRDPYLVELTGEDLWMACVGHASAQGLAAGTAGDEVDALPQQRAKQSVGDRARPGEVVASALAGTLPLLQGEELVAFAAREVNHGRLQGAAAALAAGARLLSAELGRGSLDGAAVEEIARGAGNGSAAALLAAISGIQDVLDGWRSGGGVEGRDVMARGAA
;
A
#
# COMPACT_ATOMS: atom_id res chain seq x y z
N MET A 1 -22.22 3.45 -28.68
CA MET A 1 -21.47 4.42 -27.87
C MET A 1 -20.34 3.70 -27.19
N THR A 2 -19.13 4.23 -27.31
CA THR A 2 -17.92 3.70 -26.67
C THR A 2 -17.99 3.91 -25.16
N ARG A 3 -17.60 2.88 -24.40
CA ARG A 3 -17.49 2.89 -22.93
C ARG A 3 -16.03 2.71 -22.55
N LEU A 4 -15.63 3.29 -21.43
CA LEU A 4 -14.29 3.13 -20.86
C LEU A 4 -14.43 2.46 -19.51
N ALA A 5 -13.57 1.47 -19.24
CA ALA A 5 -13.43 0.90 -17.92
C ALA A 5 -12.75 1.91 -16.98
N TYR A 6 -13.11 1.90 -15.71
CA TYR A 6 -12.45 2.69 -14.68
C TYR A 6 -12.39 1.94 -13.37
N VAL A 7 -11.43 2.33 -12.55
CA VAL A 7 -11.35 2.01 -11.12
C VAL A 7 -11.42 3.32 -10.37
N ARG A 8 -12.28 3.41 -9.37
CA ARG A 8 -12.34 4.56 -8.48
C ARG A 8 -12.09 4.10 -7.06
N ILE A 9 -11.19 4.80 -6.39
CA ILE A 9 -10.85 4.53 -4.99
C ILE A 9 -11.02 5.81 -4.17
N GLY A 10 -11.63 5.64 -3.00
CA GLY A 10 -11.78 6.68 -1.99
C GLY A 10 -10.74 6.48 -0.90
N ILE A 11 -9.97 7.53 -0.62
CA ILE A 11 -8.90 7.55 0.37
C ILE A 11 -9.39 8.38 1.56
N ASP A 12 -9.16 7.87 2.77
CA ASP A 12 -9.75 8.42 4.00
C ASP A 12 -9.12 9.74 4.46
N ARG A 13 -8.13 10.23 3.72
CA ARG A 13 -7.42 11.49 3.94
C ARG A 13 -7.19 12.27 2.65
N ALA A 14 -6.91 13.57 2.80
CA ALA A 14 -6.35 14.38 1.74
C ALA A 14 -4.94 13.86 1.39
N LEU A 15 -4.66 13.74 0.10
CA LEU A 15 -3.30 13.57 -0.39
C LEU A 15 -2.72 14.95 -0.70
N ASP A 16 -1.45 15.15 -0.37
CA ASP A 16 -0.68 16.30 -0.83
C ASP A 16 -0.26 16.16 -2.30
N LEU A 17 -1.18 15.67 -3.13
CA LEU A 17 -1.09 15.70 -4.58
C LEU A 17 -1.98 16.83 -5.11
N PRO A 18 -1.58 17.51 -6.20
CA PRO A 18 -2.46 18.48 -6.85
C PRO A 18 -3.65 17.77 -7.49
N ASP A 19 -4.82 18.40 -7.39
CA ASP A 19 -6.01 17.97 -8.10
C ASP A 19 -5.82 18.13 -9.61
N GLY A 20 -6.41 17.23 -10.39
CA GLY A 20 -6.36 17.30 -11.84
C GLY A 20 -6.30 15.94 -12.52
N ARG A 21 -6.08 15.99 -13.84
CA ARG A 21 -5.96 14.81 -14.70
C ARG A 21 -4.53 14.65 -15.17
N PHE A 22 -4.00 13.46 -14.96
CA PHE A 22 -2.64 13.08 -15.31
C PHE A 22 -2.71 11.93 -16.30
N VAL A 23 -2.01 12.06 -17.43
CA VAL A 23 -1.90 10.98 -18.41
C VAL A 23 -0.85 9.99 -17.91
N ILE A 24 -1.24 8.72 -17.86
CA ILE A 24 -0.40 7.60 -17.47
C ILE A 24 0.26 7.08 -18.74
N ALA A 25 1.59 7.16 -18.79
CA ALA A 25 2.34 6.54 -19.87
C ALA A 25 2.16 5.02 -19.79
N PRO A 26 1.91 4.33 -20.91
CA PRO A 26 1.90 2.87 -20.92
C PRO A 26 3.27 2.37 -20.46
N ASP A 27 3.27 1.31 -19.64
CA ASP A 27 4.51 0.72 -19.16
C ASP A 27 5.38 0.30 -20.35
N GLY A 28 6.62 0.79 -20.40
CA GLY A 28 7.57 0.52 -21.48
C GLY A 28 7.78 1.64 -22.50
N SER A 29 7.18 2.83 -22.35
CA SER A 29 7.49 3.95 -23.25
C SER A 29 8.96 4.40 -23.14
N THR A 30 9.63 4.51 -24.29
CA THR A 30 11.01 4.96 -24.44
C THR A 30 11.18 6.43 -23.98
N HIS A 31 12.39 6.79 -23.57
CA HIS A 31 12.71 8.06 -22.91
C HIS A 31 12.37 9.31 -23.75
N ASP A 32 12.36 9.19 -25.07
CA ASP A 32 12.21 10.33 -26.00
C ASP A 32 10.83 11.00 -25.99
N ASP A 33 9.76 10.28 -25.62
CA ASP A 33 8.40 10.86 -25.54
C ASP A 33 8.15 11.64 -24.22
N ARG A 34 9.11 11.63 -23.28
CA ARG A 34 8.88 12.09 -21.89
C ARG A 34 9.13 13.58 -21.65
N VAL A 35 9.85 14.25 -22.55
CA VAL A 35 10.39 15.61 -22.29
C VAL A 35 9.59 16.71 -23.00
N THR A 36 8.91 16.40 -24.11
CA THR A 36 8.22 17.43 -24.91
C THR A 36 6.77 17.67 -24.51
N GLY A 37 6.15 16.78 -23.72
CA GLY A 37 4.72 16.88 -23.39
C GLY A 37 3.79 16.68 -24.60
N GLU A 38 4.35 16.46 -25.79
CA GLU A 38 3.60 16.09 -26.99
C GLU A 38 3.41 14.58 -27.00
N LEU A 39 2.44 14.11 -26.21
CA LEU A 39 1.78 12.84 -26.50
C LEU A 39 1.16 12.98 -27.90
N SER A 40 1.91 12.50 -28.90
CA SER A 40 1.48 12.41 -30.29
C SER A 40 0.05 11.88 -30.33
N ALA A 41 -0.80 12.57 -31.09
CA ALA A 41 -2.27 12.50 -31.11
C ALA A 41 -2.92 11.14 -31.47
N ARG A 42 -2.25 10.02 -31.21
CA ARG A 42 -2.68 8.65 -31.52
C ARG A 42 -2.51 7.63 -30.39
N ALA A 43 -1.87 7.96 -29.28
CA ALA A 43 -1.75 7.04 -28.15
C ALA A 43 -2.76 7.39 -27.05
N SER A 44 -3.84 6.61 -27.02
CA SER A 44 -4.83 6.50 -25.97
C SER A 44 -4.18 6.10 -24.63
N GLY A 45 -3.60 7.05 -23.91
CA GLY A 45 -3.03 6.81 -22.58
C GLY A 45 -4.13 6.70 -21.52
N ASP A 46 -3.91 5.84 -20.53
CA ASP A 46 -4.81 5.78 -19.37
C ASP A 46 -4.71 7.08 -18.56
N VAL A 47 -5.75 7.42 -17.79
CA VAL A 47 -5.83 8.70 -17.08
C VAL A 47 -6.01 8.48 -15.59
N LEU A 48 -5.23 9.17 -14.77
CA LEU A 48 -5.47 9.33 -13.34
C LEU A 48 -6.16 10.69 -13.11
N ASP A 49 -7.37 10.68 -12.57
CA ASP A 49 -8.11 11.88 -12.17
C ASP A 49 -8.14 11.94 -10.62
N LEU A 50 -7.48 12.95 -10.05
CA LEU A 50 -7.43 13.21 -8.60
C LEU A 50 -8.32 14.38 -8.25
N ARG A 51 -9.15 14.20 -7.23
CA ARG A 51 -10.01 15.27 -6.70
C ARG A 51 -10.11 15.18 -5.19
N ARG A 52 -10.05 16.32 -4.51
CA ARG A 52 -10.45 16.42 -3.11
C ARG A 52 -11.95 16.60 -3.00
N VAL A 53 -12.52 16.00 -1.98
CA VAL A 53 -13.94 16.06 -1.68
C VAL A 53 -14.15 16.26 -0.17
N GLU A 54 -15.08 17.12 0.21
CA GLU A 54 -15.42 17.33 1.62
C GLU A 54 -16.06 16.07 2.22
N ALA A 55 -15.74 15.73 3.47
CA ALA A 55 -16.39 14.65 4.22
C ALA A 55 -17.88 14.94 4.41
N GLY A 56 -18.68 14.41 3.49
CA GLY A 56 -20.12 14.62 3.43
C GLY A 56 -20.65 14.48 2.01
N SER A 57 -19.84 14.88 1.01
CA SER A 57 -20.17 14.72 -0.41
C SER A 57 -20.06 13.27 -0.88
N GLY A 58 -19.11 12.50 -0.32
CA GLY A 58 -18.99 11.06 -0.54
C GLY A 58 -20.12 10.22 0.06
N LYS A 59 -20.94 10.78 0.98
CA LYS A 59 -22.04 10.05 1.63
C LYS A 59 -23.17 9.69 0.68
N ARG A 60 -23.32 10.31 -0.51
CA ARG A 60 -24.28 9.82 -1.51
C ARG A 60 -23.83 8.51 -2.18
N LEU A 61 -22.52 8.24 -2.26
CA LEU A 61 -22.00 6.94 -2.69
C LEU A 61 -22.04 5.91 -1.55
N ALA A 62 -21.75 6.30 -0.30
CA ALA A 62 -21.80 5.39 0.85
C ALA A 62 -23.22 5.13 1.43
N ALA A 63 -24.22 5.97 1.14
CA ALA A 63 -25.58 5.84 1.69
C ALA A 63 -26.35 4.61 1.19
N ALA A 64 -25.87 3.91 0.16
CA ALA A 64 -26.37 2.59 -0.20
C ALA A 64 -26.07 1.52 0.89
N ALA A 65 -25.16 1.80 1.84
CA ALA A 65 -24.69 0.86 2.88
C ALA A 65 -25.20 1.15 4.31
N GLY A 66 -26.28 1.93 4.50
CA GLY A 66 -27.04 1.92 5.76
C GLY A 66 -26.43 2.61 7.00
N GLY A 67 -25.60 3.65 6.83
CA GLY A 67 -25.00 4.41 7.94
C GLY A 67 -25.73 5.71 8.31
N ARG A 68 -25.90 5.98 9.62
CA ARG A 68 -26.57 7.18 10.18
C ARG A 68 -25.91 8.51 9.75
N ARG A 69 -26.76 9.52 9.63
CA ARG A 69 -26.48 10.92 9.28
C ARG A 69 -25.54 11.57 10.31
N ALA A 70 -24.28 11.77 9.95
CA ALA A 70 -23.34 12.60 10.70
C ALA A 70 -23.23 14.00 10.08
N GLU A 71 -23.11 15.02 10.94
CA GLU A 71 -23.05 16.45 10.67
C GLU A 71 -21.91 16.87 9.73
N SER A 72 -22.08 18.04 9.11
CA SER A 72 -21.17 18.63 8.11
C SER A 72 -19.96 19.27 8.81
N GLY A 73 -18.75 18.85 8.46
CA GLY A 73 -17.49 19.34 9.05
C GLY A 73 -16.40 18.27 9.22
N GLY A 74 -16.48 17.14 8.51
CA GLY A 74 -15.46 16.09 8.60
C GLY A 74 -14.17 16.41 7.82
N PRO A 75 -13.11 15.60 7.98
CA PRO A 75 -11.84 15.77 7.28
C PRO A 75 -11.98 15.65 5.75
N GLU A 76 -11.16 16.35 4.98
CA GLU A 76 -11.13 16.18 3.52
C GLU A 76 -10.70 14.76 3.10
N HIS A 77 -11.30 14.26 2.02
CA HIS A 77 -10.98 12.97 1.43
C HIS A 77 -10.48 13.14 0.00
N THR A 78 -9.68 12.18 -0.48
CA THR A 78 -9.24 12.16 -1.88
C THR A 78 -9.98 11.07 -2.65
N ILE A 79 -10.49 11.39 -3.82
CA ILE A 79 -10.98 10.40 -4.79
C ILE A 79 -9.99 10.33 -5.93
N ALA A 80 -9.47 9.13 -6.18
CA ALA A 80 -8.68 8.82 -7.36
C ALA A 80 -9.51 7.96 -8.32
N THR A 81 -9.67 8.41 -9.56
CA THR A 81 -10.31 7.63 -10.63
C THR A 81 -9.29 7.33 -11.73
N ILE A 82 -9.00 6.05 -11.94
CA ILE A 82 -8.13 5.55 -12.99
C ILE A 82 -9.02 5.13 -14.15
N ILE A 83 -8.82 5.72 -15.32
CA ILE A 83 -9.61 5.48 -16.53
C ILE A 83 -8.75 4.73 -17.54
N ARG A 84 -9.21 3.54 -17.96
CA ARG A 84 -8.56 2.76 -19.01
C ARG A 84 -8.97 3.25 -20.40
N ALA A 85 -8.44 4.40 -20.80
CA ALA A 85 -8.74 4.98 -22.11
C ALA A 85 -8.05 4.23 -23.26
N ALA A 86 -6.99 3.47 -22.96
CA ALA A 86 -6.26 2.67 -23.95
C ALA A 86 -7.07 1.52 -24.56
N THR A 87 -8.06 1.01 -23.81
CA THR A 87 -8.82 -0.18 -24.18
C THR A 87 -10.32 0.12 -24.12
N PRO A 88 -10.86 0.88 -25.09
CA PRO A 88 -12.28 1.18 -25.13
C PRO A 88 -13.11 -0.09 -25.30
N LEU A 89 -14.22 -0.15 -24.56
CA LEU A 89 -15.20 -1.22 -24.63
C LEU A 89 -16.38 -0.78 -25.49
N ASP A 90 -16.90 -1.69 -26.31
CA ASP A 90 -18.22 -1.52 -26.89
C ASP A 90 -19.30 -1.83 -25.83
N ARG A 91 -20.57 -1.64 -26.18
CA ARG A 91 -21.68 -1.82 -25.22
C ARG A 91 -21.77 -3.26 -24.69
N ARG A 92 -21.52 -4.25 -25.54
CA ARG A 92 -21.63 -5.67 -25.18
C ARG A 92 -20.45 -6.11 -24.33
N GLY A 93 -19.23 -5.69 -24.68
CA GLY A 93 -18.01 -5.92 -23.92
C GLY A 93 -18.04 -5.26 -22.55
N ALA A 94 -18.59 -4.05 -22.45
CA ALA A 94 -18.80 -3.37 -21.18
C ALA A 94 -19.69 -4.17 -20.22
N ALA A 95 -20.85 -4.63 -20.71
CA ALA A 95 -21.76 -5.46 -19.90
C ALA A 95 -21.13 -6.81 -19.51
N ALA A 96 -20.38 -7.45 -20.41
CA ALA A 96 -19.68 -8.70 -20.13
C ALA A 96 -18.57 -8.53 -19.08
N ALA A 97 -17.80 -7.44 -19.16
CA ALA A 97 -16.76 -7.12 -18.17
C ALA A 97 -17.37 -6.88 -16.79
N LEU A 98 -18.46 -6.12 -16.71
CA LEU A 98 -19.16 -5.88 -15.45
C LEU A 98 -19.66 -7.19 -14.81
N GLU A 99 -20.22 -8.09 -15.61
CA GLU A 99 -20.65 -9.42 -15.14
C GLU A 99 -19.48 -10.32 -14.73
N GLN A 100 -18.32 -10.20 -15.36
CA GLN A 100 -17.10 -10.90 -14.94
C GLN A 100 -16.64 -10.40 -13.57
N TRP A 101 -16.52 -9.09 -13.38
CA TRP A 101 -16.11 -8.48 -12.12
C TRP A 101 -17.04 -8.84 -10.95
N LYS A 102 -18.34 -9.03 -11.20
CA LYS A 102 -19.29 -9.53 -10.18
C LYS A 102 -19.01 -10.96 -9.74
N ARG A 103 -18.46 -11.79 -10.63
CA ARG A 103 -18.28 -13.24 -10.40
C ARG A 103 -16.87 -13.57 -9.91
N ASP A 104 -15.89 -12.73 -10.21
CA ASP A 104 -14.48 -12.95 -9.94
C ASP A 104 -13.93 -11.85 -9.03
N ALA A 105 -14.02 -12.11 -7.72
CA ALA A 105 -13.53 -11.18 -6.70
C ALA A 105 -12.01 -11.01 -6.75
N ASP A 106 -11.27 -12.03 -7.19
CA ASP A 106 -9.82 -11.96 -7.34
C ASP A 106 -9.45 -11.04 -8.50
N ASP A 107 -10.19 -11.11 -9.62
CA ASP A 107 -10.03 -10.14 -10.72
C ASP A 107 -10.32 -8.72 -10.25
N LEU A 108 -11.44 -8.52 -9.56
CA LEU A 108 -11.79 -7.23 -8.99
C LEU A 108 -10.68 -6.68 -8.08
N GLY A 109 -10.11 -7.52 -7.21
CA GLY A 109 -8.96 -7.18 -6.37
C GLY A 109 -7.74 -6.74 -7.17
N ARG A 110 -7.37 -7.48 -8.23
CA ARG A 110 -6.26 -7.11 -9.13
C ARG A 110 -6.45 -5.74 -9.77
N TRP A 111 -7.69 -5.37 -10.12
CA TRP A 111 -7.99 -4.03 -10.65
C TRP A 111 -7.77 -2.92 -9.61
N VAL A 112 -8.16 -3.16 -8.36
CA VAL A 112 -7.93 -2.22 -7.25
C VAL A 112 -6.43 -2.08 -6.94
N ASP A 113 -5.69 -3.18 -6.88
CA ASP A 113 -4.24 -3.17 -6.65
C ASP A 113 -3.49 -2.42 -7.75
N ALA A 114 -3.89 -2.60 -9.01
CA ALA A 114 -3.33 -1.86 -10.14
C ALA A 114 -3.59 -0.35 -10.02
N ALA A 115 -4.79 0.05 -9.56
CA ALA A 115 -5.13 1.45 -9.32
C ALA A 115 -4.28 2.05 -8.17
N LEU A 116 -4.13 1.32 -7.06
CA LEU A 116 -3.25 1.71 -5.96
C LEU A 116 -1.80 1.89 -6.42
N ALA A 117 -1.29 0.97 -7.24
CA ALA A 117 0.07 1.07 -7.78
C ALA A 117 0.29 2.35 -8.60
N ILE A 118 -0.71 2.78 -9.37
CA ILE A 118 -0.70 4.04 -10.13
C ILE A 118 -0.68 5.25 -9.20
N VAL A 119 -1.54 5.30 -8.18
CA VAL A 119 -1.55 6.40 -7.21
C VAL A 119 -0.23 6.47 -6.44
N ASN A 120 0.30 5.32 -6.02
CA ASN A 120 1.61 5.24 -5.37
C ASN A 120 2.76 5.68 -6.29
N ARG A 121 2.66 5.46 -7.60
CA ARG A 121 3.61 6.02 -8.57
C ARG A 121 3.55 7.55 -8.57
N ALA A 122 2.37 8.15 -8.52
CA ALA A 122 2.19 9.60 -8.43
C ALA A 122 2.74 10.17 -7.11
N ILE A 123 2.45 9.52 -5.97
CA ILE A 123 3.01 9.84 -4.65
C ILE A 123 4.54 9.82 -4.69
N ARG A 124 5.14 8.78 -5.28
CA ARG A 124 6.60 8.69 -5.43
C ARG A 124 7.16 9.80 -6.31
N ALA A 125 6.52 10.09 -7.44
CA ALA A 125 6.93 11.18 -8.32
C ALA A 125 6.90 12.52 -7.58
N HIS A 126 5.83 12.79 -6.83
CA HIS A 126 5.70 13.98 -6.00
C HIS A 126 6.83 14.06 -4.96
N ARG A 127 7.04 12.99 -4.18
CA ARG A 127 8.14 12.91 -3.21
C ARG A 127 9.50 13.21 -3.82
N LEU A 128 9.79 12.68 -5.01
CA LEU A 128 11.08 12.91 -5.67
C LEU A 128 11.25 14.35 -6.18
N VAL A 129 10.20 14.91 -6.78
CA VAL A 129 10.22 16.28 -7.33
C VAL A 129 10.28 17.32 -6.21
N TRP A 130 9.46 17.14 -5.16
CA TRP A 130 9.32 18.07 -4.06
C TRP A 130 10.26 17.80 -2.88
N ARG A 131 11.04 16.71 -2.96
CA ARG A 131 11.93 16.24 -1.89
C ARG A 131 11.22 16.08 -0.55
N ASP A 132 9.96 15.65 -0.59
CA ASP A 132 9.12 15.47 0.59
C ASP A 132 9.17 14.00 1.07
N PRO A 133 9.97 13.65 2.09
CA PRO A 133 10.08 12.28 2.55
C PRO A 133 8.83 11.79 3.29
N TYR A 134 7.92 12.68 3.68
CA TYR A 134 6.80 12.36 4.57
C TYR A 134 5.57 11.85 3.83
N LEU A 135 5.53 11.96 2.49
CA LEU A 135 4.45 11.42 1.70
C LEU A 135 4.46 9.87 1.75
N VAL A 136 3.49 9.31 2.44
CA VAL A 136 3.33 7.86 2.64
C VAL A 136 2.54 7.26 1.48
N GLU A 137 3.01 6.10 1.00
CA GLU A 137 2.33 5.34 -0.03
C GLU A 137 1.14 4.60 0.57
N LEU A 138 0.10 4.43 -0.23
CA LEU A 138 -1.18 3.86 0.14
C LEU A 138 -1.17 2.34 0.01
N THR A 139 -1.90 1.72 0.91
CA THR A 139 -2.25 0.30 0.89
C THR A 139 -3.77 0.17 0.71
N GLY A 140 -4.25 -1.06 0.53
CA GLY A 140 -5.70 -1.31 0.55
C GLY A 140 -6.38 -0.91 1.86
N GLU A 141 -5.64 -0.81 2.96
CA GLU A 141 -6.17 -0.38 4.27
C GLU A 141 -6.48 1.11 4.34
N ASP A 142 -5.84 1.94 3.49
CA ASP A 142 -6.09 3.39 3.42
C ASP A 142 -7.36 3.73 2.60
N LEU A 143 -8.00 2.71 2.02
CA LEU A 143 -9.19 2.88 1.20
C LEU A 143 -10.46 2.74 2.04
N TRP A 144 -11.32 3.76 2.00
CA TRP A 144 -12.70 3.63 2.54
C TRP A 144 -13.69 3.15 1.49
N MET A 145 -13.31 3.15 0.21
CA MET A 145 -14.11 2.69 -0.92
C MET A 145 -13.20 2.28 -2.07
N ALA A 146 -13.57 1.21 -2.78
CA ALA A 146 -13.13 0.99 -4.14
C ALA A 146 -14.29 0.47 -4.98
N CYS A 147 -14.38 0.91 -6.24
CA CYS A 147 -15.33 0.40 -7.21
C CYS A 147 -14.67 0.24 -8.58
N VAL A 148 -15.12 -0.75 -9.33
CA VAL A 148 -14.70 -1.01 -10.71
C VAL A 148 -15.93 -0.97 -11.59
N GLY A 149 -15.85 -0.22 -12.69
CA GLY A 149 -17.02 0.03 -13.52
C GLY A 149 -16.70 0.47 -14.93
N HIS A 150 -17.73 0.85 -15.66
CA HIS A 150 -17.59 1.42 -16.98
C HIS A 150 -18.53 2.61 -17.20
N ALA A 151 -18.05 3.63 -17.90
CA ALA A 151 -18.80 4.85 -18.17
C ALA A 151 -18.54 5.36 -19.58
N SER A 152 -19.35 6.29 -20.07
CA SER A 152 -19.03 6.98 -21.33
C SER A 152 -17.85 7.92 -21.12
N ALA A 153 -17.08 8.19 -22.17
CA ALA A 153 -15.97 9.14 -22.09
C ALA A 153 -16.43 10.53 -21.63
N GLN A 154 -17.61 10.97 -22.10
CA GLN A 154 -18.23 12.24 -21.66
C GLN A 154 -18.60 12.22 -20.17
N GLY A 155 -19.16 11.11 -19.67
CA GLY A 155 -19.49 10.97 -18.26
C GLY A 155 -18.24 11.05 -17.37
N LEU A 156 -17.19 10.31 -17.73
CA LEU A 156 -15.91 10.38 -17.01
C LEU A 156 -15.27 11.77 -17.08
N ALA A 157 -15.34 12.42 -18.25
CA ALA A 157 -14.85 13.79 -18.42
C ALA A 157 -15.65 14.82 -17.59
N ALA A 158 -16.94 14.57 -17.35
CA ALA A 158 -17.77 15.36 -16.42
C ALA A 158 -17.63 14.90 -14.96
N GLY A 159 -16.87 13.82 -14.71
CA GLY A 159 -16.66 13.27 -13.39
C GLY A 159 -17.80 12.43 -12.83
N THR A 160 -18.73 11.99 -13.67
CA THR A 160 -19.83 11.10 -13.28
C THR A 160 -19.41 9.62 -13.37
N ALA A 161 -19.97 8.80 -12.48
CA ALA A 161 -19.84 7.34 -12.54
C ALA A 161 -20.81 6.74 -13.58
N GLY A 162 -20.52 5.52 -14.02
CA GLY A 162 -21.41 4.73 -14.87
C GLY A 162 -21.93 3.51 -14.13
N ASP A 163 -22.08 2.39 -14.84
CA ASP A 163 -22.42 1.11 -14.22
C ASP A 163 -21.17 0.56 -13.53
N GLU A 164 -21.28 0.18 -12.26
CA GLU A 164 -20.14 -0.23 -11.44
C GLU A 164 -20.49 -1.33 -10.44
N VAL A 165 -19.45 -1.98 -9.92
CA VAL A 165 -19.51 -2.96 -8.83
C VAL A 165 -18.57 -2.47 -7.74
N ASP A 166 -19.08 -2.47 -6.51
CA ASP A 166 -18.28 -2.13 -5.35
C ASP A 166 -17.31 -3.28 -5.03
N ALA A 167 -16.04 -2.92 -5.00
CA ALA A 167 -14.96 -3.72 -4.46
C ALA A 167 -14.67 -3.19 -3.06
N LEU A 168 -15.59 -3.36 -2.11
CA LEU A 168 -15.30 -2.92 -0.75
C LEU A 168 -13.99 -3.58 -0.32
N PRO A 169 -12.95 -2.80 0.08
CA PRO A 169 -11.72 -3.39 0.58
C PRO A 169 -12.11 -4.38 1.68
N GLN A 170 -11.52 -5.57 1.67
CA GLN A 170 -11.83 -6.59 2.67
C GLN A 170 -11.71 -5.91 4.04
N GLN A 171 -12.85 -5.65 4.69
CA GLN A 171 -12.85 -5.01 5.98
C GLN A 171 -11.97 -5.88 6.86
N ARG A 172 -10.95 -5.27 7.50
CA ARG A 172 -10.14 -5.94 8.52
C ARG A 172 -11.07 -6.83 9.33
N ALA A 173 -10.70 -8.09 9.52
CA ALA A 173 -11.28 -8.87 10.60
C ALA A 173 -11.23 -7.96 11.82
N LYS A 174 -12.41 -7.60 12.36
CA LYS A 174 -12.53 -6.55 13.38
C LYS A 174 -11.49 -6.82 14.44
N GLN A 175 -10.41 -6.04 14.44
CA GLN A 175 -9.37 -6.20 15.45
C GLN A 175 -10.07 -6.05 16.79
N SER A 176 -9.84 -7.03 17.66
CA SER A 176 -10.42 -7.00 18.98
C SER A 176 -9.98 -5.70 19.68
N VAL A 177 -10.73 -5.27 20.69
CA VAL A 177 -10.34 -4.07 21.46
C VAL A 177 -8.92 -4.24 22.03
N GLY A 178 -8.54 -5.47 22.39
CA GLY A 178 -7.17 -5.81 22.81
C GLY A 178 -6.15 -5.64 21.69
N ASP A 179 -6.43 -6.13 20.48
CA ASP A 179 -5.50 -5.98 19.34
C ASP A 179 -5.31 -4.53 18.91
N ARG A 180 -6.34 -3.68 19.10
CA ARG A 180 -6.26 -2.23 18.86
C ARG A 180 -5.55 -1.46 19.96
N ALA A 181 -5.60 -1.94 21.20
CA ALA A 181 -4.88 -1.33 22.32
C ALA A 181 -3.37 -1.57 22.23
N ARG A 182 -2.95 -2.73 21.71
CA ARG A 182 -1.53 -3.12 21.61
C ARG A 182 -0.63 -2.07 20.95
N PRO A 183 -0.94 -1.47 19.79
CA PRO A 183 -0.12 -0.38 19.24
C PRO A 183 0.00 0.82 20.17
N GLY A 184 -1.10 1.20 20.86
CA GLY A 184 -1.10 2.30 21.81
C GLY A 184 -0.25 2.01 23.05
N GLU A 185 -0.29 0.78 23.56
CA GLU A 185 0.54 0.31 24.69
C GLU A 185 2.04 0.28 24.33
N VAL A 186 2.36 -0.17 23.12
CA VAL A 186 3.74 -0.18 22.58
C VAL A 186 4.27 1.24 22.44
N VAL A 187 3.48 2.15 21.85
CA VAL A 187 3.86 3.58 21.74
C VAL A 187 4.00 4.21 23.12
N ALA A 188 3.07 3.95 24.05
CA ALA A 188 3.16 4.45 25.41
C ALA A 188 4.42 3.95 26.13
N SER A 189 4.79 2.68 25.93
CA SER A 189 6.01 2.10 26.49
C SER A 189 7.27 2.75 25.89
N ALA A 190 7.29 2.98 24.58
CA ALA A 190 8.38 3.70 23.92
C ALA A 190 8.52 5.14 24.45
N LEU A 191 7.41 5.86 24.58
CA LEU A 191 7.39 7.22 25.12
C LEU A 191 7.75 7.28 26.62
N ALA A 192 7.41 6.23 27.38
CA ALA A 192 7.81 6.08 28.78
C ALA A 192 9.29 5.66 28.93
N GLY A 193 9.99 5.38 27.82
CA GLY A 193 11.38 4.91 27.81
C GLY A 193 11.56 3.47 28.28
N THR A 194 10.47 2.70 28.41
CA THR A 194 10.52 1.29 28.82
C THR A 194 10.69 0.33 27.64
N LEU A 195 10.49 0.82 26.42
CA LEU A 195 10.75 0.09 25.18
C LEU A 195 11.81 0.85 24.37
N PRO A 196 13.04 0.33 24.21
CA PRO A 196 14.04 0.96 23.37
C PRO A 196 13.61 0.90 21.90
N LEU A 197 13.69 2.03 21.21
CA LEU A 197 13.47 2.13 19.76
C LEU A 197 14.82 1.98 19.05
N LEU A 198 14.99 0.84 18.38
CA LEU A 198 16.20 0.53 17.62
C LEU A 198 16.08 1.05 16.18
N GLN A 199 17.12 1.68 15.66
CA GLN A 199 17.13 2.20 14.28
C GLN A 199 17.03 1.07 13.26
N GLY A 200 17.63 -0.09 13.57
CA GLY A 200 17.52 -1.25 12.71
C GLY A 200 16.09 -1.77 12.56
N GLU A 201 15.23 -1.61 13.57
CA GLU A 201 13.81 -2.00 13.50
C GLU A 201 13.02 -1.13 12.52
N GLU A 202 13.31 0.17 12.47
CA GLU A 202 12.67 1.08 11.52
C GLU A 202 12.96 0.64 10.07
N LEU A 203 14.18 0.18 9.79
CA LEU A 203 14.56 -0.34 8.47
C LEU A 203 13.91 -1.70 8.17
N VAL A 204 13.69 -2.56 9.16
CA VAL A 204 12.95 -3.81 9.00
C VAL A 204 11.48 -3.54 8.69
N ALA A 205 10.85 -2.60 9.40
CA ALA A 205 9.48 -2.15 9.13
C ALA A 205 9.37 -1.50 7.73
N PHE A 206 10.37 -0.70 7.35
CA PHE A 206 10.47 -0.16 6.00
C PHE A 206 10.59 -1.27 4.95
N ALA A 207 11.41 -2.30 5.18
CA ALA A 207 11.52 -3.43 4.28
C ALA A 207 10.18 -4.15 4.07
N ALA A 208 9.41 -4.38 5.14
CA ALA A 208 8.07 -4.96 5.06
C ALA A 208 7.13 -4.13 4.19
N ARG A 209 7.14 -2.80 4.38
CA ARG A 209 6.40 -1.85 3.53
C ARG A 209 6.82 -1.96 2.07
N GLU A 210 8.12 -2.07 1.78
CA GLU A 210 8.62 -2.20 0.42
C GLU A 210 8.16 -3.52 -0.23
N VAL A 211 8.12 -4.63 0.52
CA VAL A 211 7.57 -5.91 0.03
C VAL A 211 6.09 -5.78 -0.32
N ASN A 212 5.29 -5.15 0.54
CA ASN A 212 3.86 -4.94 0.30
C ASN A 212 3.60 -4.09 -0.94
N HIS A 213 4.54 -3.21 -1.30
CA HIS A 213 4.46 -2.44 -2.55
C HIS A 213 5.15 -3.11 -3.76
N GLY A 214 5.57 -4.38 -3.63
CA GLY A 214 6.23 -5.14 -4.70
C GLY A 214 7.66 -4.69 -5.03
N ARG A 215 8.30 -3.88 -4.18
CA ARG A 215 9.66 -3.36 -4.40
C ARG A 215 10.71 -4.24 -3.73
N LEU A 216 10.88 -5.44 -4.27
CA LEU A 216 11.71 -6.47 -3.64
C LEU A 216 13.18 -6.07 -3.47
N GLN A 217 13.74 -5.31 -4.42
CA GLN A 217 15.13 -4.83 -4.31
C GLN A 217 15.31 -3.79 -3.20
N GLY A 218 14.36 -2.85 -3.08
CA GLY A 218 14.35 -1.85 -2.00
C GLY A 218 14.18 -2.51 -0.64
N ALA A 219 13.27 -3.49 -0.56
CA ALA A 219 13.06 -4.31 0.63
C ALA A 219 14.33 -5.07 1.04
N ALA A 220 14.98 -5.77 0.11
CA ALA A 220 16.20 -6.52 0.39
C ALA A 220 17.33 -5.61 0.87
N ALA A 221 17.53 -4.45 0.23
CA ALA A 221 18.54 -3.48 0.63
C ALA A 221 18.28 -2.92 2.05
N ALA A 222 17.03 -2.56 2.34
CA ALA A 222 16.62 -2.07 3.66
C ALA A 222 16.77 -3.14 4.74
N LEU A 223 16.36 -4.38 4.46
CA LEU A 223 16.50 -5.52 5.38
C LEU A 223 17.96 -5.79 5.73
N ALA A 224 18.85 -5.79 4.73
CA ALA A 224 20.29 -5.99 4.93
C ALA A 224 20.96 -4.82 5.68
N ALA A 225 20.48 -3.59 5.51
CA ALA A 225 20.94 -2.44 6.29
C ALA A 225 20.42 -2.50 7.73
N GLY A 226 19.13 -2.79 7.92
CA GLY A 226 18.49 -2.96 9.22
C GLY A 226 19.15 -4.05 10.05
N ALA A 227 19.41 -5.22 9.46
CA ALA A 227 20.08 -6.32 10.13
C ALA A 227 21.48 -5.96 10.65
N ARG A 228 22.26 -5.19 9.89
CA ARG A 228 23.58 -4.70 10.32
C ARG A 228 23.49 -3.69 11.46
N LEU A 229 22.49 -2.81 11.44
CA LEU A 229 22.23 -1.87 12.55
C LEU A 229 21.80 -2.62 13.81
N LEU A 230 20.84 -3.54 13.70
CA LEU A 230 20.39 -4.38 14.81
C LEU A 230 21.54 -5.16 15.44
N SER A 231 22.41 -5.78 14.61
CA SER A 231 23.58 -6.49 15.12
C SER A 231 24.53 -5.59 15.91
N ALA A 232 24.67 -4.32 15.51
CA ALA A 232 25.46 -3.34 16.25
C ALA A 232 24.75 -2.86 17.53
N GLU A 233 23.43 -2.63 17.49
CA GLU A 233 22.60 -2.12 18.59
C GLU A 233 22.39 -3.16 19.69
N LEU A 234 22.23 -4.43 19.33
CA LEU A 234 22.11 -5.57 20.25
C LEU A 234 23.47 -5.99 20.86
N GLY A 235 24.55 -5.30 20.50
CA GLY A 235 25.90 -5.56 20.97
C GLY A 235 26.68 -6.54 20.08
N ARG A 236 27.86 -6.11 19.62
CA ARG A 236 28.75 -6.94 18.80
C ARG A 236 29.13 -8.23 19.54
N GLY A 237 28.76 -9.38 18.98
CA GLY A 237 29.05 -10.70 19.54
C GLY A 237 27.93 -11.30 20.39
N SER A 238 26.77 -10.64 20.51
CA SER A 238 25.57 -11.30 21.02
C SER A 238 25.08 -12.36 20.02
N LEU A 239 24.55 -13.47 20.53
CA LEU A 239 23.93 -14.52 19.70
C LEU A 239 22.76 -13.94 18.89
N ASP A 240 22.04 -12.98 19.46
CA ASP A 240 20.91 -12.30 18.83
C ASP A 240 21.36 -11.47 17.61
N GLY A 241 22.47 -10.72 17.73
CA GLY A 241 23.01 -9.95 16.61
C GLY A 241 23.49 -10.80 15.43
N ALA A 242 24.10 -11.96 15.70
CA ALA A 242 24.54 -12.88 14.66
C ALA A 242 23.34 -13.55 13.96
N ALA A 243 22.31 -13.95 14.73
CA ALA A 243 21.10 -14.56 14.20
C ALA A 243 20.36 -13.60 13.24
N VAL A 244 20.25 -12.32 13.58
CA VAL A 244 19.62 -11.31 12.73
C VAL A 244 20.30 -11.20 11.36
N GLU A 245 21.64 -11.17 11.33
CA GLU A 245 22.38 -11.11 10.05
C GLU A 245 22.25 -12.39 9.24
N GLU A 246 22.21 -13.56 9.89
CA GLU A 246 22.01 -14.85 9.23
C GLU A 246 20.62 -14.95 8.58
N ILE A 247 19.57 -14.57 9.31
CA ILE A 247 18.20 -14.53 8.81
C ILE A 247 18.10 -13.61 7.58
N ALA A 248 18.65 -12.40 7.66
CA ALA A 248 18.63 -11.46 6.55
C ALA A 248 19.42 -11.96 5.33
N ARG A 249 20.57 -12.62 5.55
CA ARG A 249 21.39 -13.20 4.48
C ARG A 249 20.69 -14.36 3.77
N GLY A 250 19.94 -15.17 4.51
CA GLY A 250 19.12 -16.26 3.97
C GLY A 250 18.01 -15.76 3.05
N ALA A 251 17.49 -14.54 3.29
CA ALA A 251 16.50 -13.92 2.41
C ALA A 251 17.09 -13.47 1.06
N GLY A 252 18.32 -12.95 1.07
CA GLY A 252 19.03 -12.48 -0.13
C GLY A 252 18.21 -11.51 -0.99
N ASN A 253 18.37 -11.57 -2.32
CA ASN A 253 17.48 -10.93 -3.29
C ASN A 253 16.24 -11.80 -3.59
N GLY A 254 15.75 -12.52 -2.58
CA GLY A 254 14.73 -13.56 -2.71
C GLY A 254 13.33 -13.05 -3.08
N SER A 255 12.37 -13.97 -3.14
CA SER A 255 10.96 -13.67 -3.38
C SER A 255 10.35 -12.87 -2.23
N ALA A 256 9.18 -12.26 -2.48
CA ALA A 256 8.38 -11.59 -1.43
C ALA A 256 8.17 -12.49 -0.19
N ALA A 257 7.88 -13.78 -0.41
CA ALA A 257 7.69 -14.75 0.67
C ALA A 257 8.96 -14.95 1.51
N ALA A 258 10.14 -15.02 0.88
CA ALA A 258 11.41 -15.16 1.58
C ALA A 258 11.73 -13.91 2.43
N LEU A 259 11.47 -12.72 1.88
CA LEU A 259 11.68 -11.46 2.60
C LEU A 259 10.73 -11.33 3.80
N LEU A 260 9.43 -11.65 3.64
CA LEU A 260 8.47 -11.62 4.74
C LEU A 260 8.81 -12.65 5.83
N ALA A 261 9.26 -13.85 5.45
CA ALA A 261 9.71 -14.85 6.41
C ALA A 261 10.92 -14.36 7.21
N ALA A 262 11.89 -13.71 6.57
CA ALA A 262 13.04 -13.14 7.24
C ALA A 262 12.69 -11.97 8.16
N ILE A 263 11.78 -11.09 7.74
CA ILE A 263 11.24 -10.01 8.57
C ILE A 263 10.59 -10.60 9.83
N SER A 264 9.75 -11.62 9.67
CA SER A 264 9.11 -12.31 10.81
C SER A 264 10.15 -12.91 11.76
N GLY A 265 11.16 -13.60 11.23
CA GLY A 265 12.22 -14.20 12.05
C GLY A 265 13.04 -13.17 12.82
N ILE A 266 13.29 -11.99 12.25
CA ILE A 266 13.96 -10.88 12.97
C ILE A 266 13.06 -10.34 14.10
N GLN A 267 11.75 -10.20 13.87
CA GLN A 267 10.82 -9.78 14.93
C GLN A 267 10.80 -10.78 16.10
N ASP A 268 10.83 -12.09 15.80
CA ASP A 268 10.90 -13.12 16.84
C ASP A 268 12.18 -13.00 17.70
N VAL A 269 13.33 -12.66 17.10
CA VAL A 269 14.58 -12.42 17.83
C VAL A 269 14.46 -11.19 18.74
N LEU A 270 13.88 -10.11 18.24
CA LEU A 270 13.70 -8.86 19.00
C LEU A 270 12.75 -9.04 20.20
N ASP A 271 11.67 -9.78 20.01
CA ASP A 271 10.73 -10.08 21.09
C ASP A 271 11.38 -10.99 22.16
N GLY A 272 12.24 -11.93 21.73
CA GLY A 272 13.08 -12.72 22.63
C GLY A 272 14.05 -11.85 23.45
N TRP A 273 14.75 -10.93 22.79
CA TRP A 273 15.67 -10.00 23.44
C TRP A 273 14.96 -9.09 24.46
N ARG A 274 13.81 -8.52 24.10
CA ARG A 274 13.00 -7.64 24.99
C ARG A 274 12.47 -8.34 26.22
N SER A 275 12.11 -9.61 26.10
CA SER A 275 11.61 -10.41 27.22
C SER A 275 12.71 -10.83 28.21
N GLY A 276 13.97 -10.45 27.97
CA GLY A 276 15.11 -10.89 28.77
C GLY A 276 15.45 -12.37 28.57
N GLY A 277 14.83 -13.02 27.60
CA GLY A 277 15.02 -14.43 27.25
C GLY A 277 16.20 -14.64 26.32
N GLY A 278 17.32 -13.94 26.56
CA GLY A 278 18.56 -14.14 25.81
C GLY A 278 18.90 -15.63 25.69
N VAL A 279 19.47 -16.03 24.55
CA VAL A 279 19.73 -17.43 24.14
C VAL A 279 20.61 -18.25 25.13
N GLU A 280 21.00 -17.68 26.27
CA GLU A 280 21.57 -18.42 27.41
C GLU A 280 20.71 -19.59 27.89
N GLY A 281 19.42 -19.65 27.54
CA GLY A 281 18.54 -20.78 27.84
C GLY A 281 18.56 -21.98 26.87
N ARG A 282 19.14 -21.86 25.66
CA ARG A 282 19.13 -22.98 24.68
C ARG A 282 20.40 -23.84 24.66
N ASP A 283 21.48 -23.39 25.29
CA ASP A 283 22.75 -24.15 25.36
C ASP A 283 22.84 -25.11 26.57
N VAL A 284 21.83 -25.15 27.44
CA VAL A 284 21.77 -26.06 28.61
C VAL A 284 21.33 -27.49 28.23
N MET A 285 20.73 -27.69 27.05
CA MET A 285 20.31 -29.03 26.59
C MET A 285 21.37 -29.77 25.74
N ALA A 286 22.46 -29.10 25.33
CA ALA A 286 23.54 -29.73 24.56
C ALA A 286 24.75 -30.17 25.38
N ARG A 287 24.82 -29.84 26.68
CA ARG A 287 25.89 -30.29 27.60
C ARG A 287 25.44 -31.29 28.67
N GLY A 288 24.20 -31.78 28.56
CA GLY A 288 23.60 -32.74 29.49
C GLY A 288 23.41 -34.16 28.94
N ALA A 289 23.93 -34.47 27.75
CA ALA A 289 23.87 -35.82 27.19
C ALA A 289 25.14 -36.15 26.39
N ALA A 290 26.05 -36.85 27.07
CA ALA A 290 27.13 -37.69 26.56
C ALA A 290 28.30 -37.00 25.84
#